data_AF-A0A931WAQ3-F1
#
_entry.id   AF-A0A931WAQ3-F1
#
_cell.length_a   1.000
_cell.length_b   1.000
_cell.length_c   1.000
_cell.angle_alpha   90.00
_cell.angle_beta   90.00
_cell.angle_gamma   90.00
#
_symmetry.space_group_name_H-M   'P 1'
#
loop_
_entity.id
_entity.type
_entity.pdbx_description
1 polymer ?
#
loop_
_entity_poly.entity_id
_entity_poly.type
_entity_poly.pdbx_seq_one_letter_code
_entity_poly.pdbx_strand_id
1 'polypeptide(L)'
;MGKKIAPIILQEGKYTASDLEELSSTNRIWKIHDIYKNQLSELFEITHPALHNSPDYSKKRSEFIYKRLSYGAKLCGNWVYFPWNGRLIHMVNEEDYFLLRTNRNKNLINHKEQQKLRNVQVGIVGLSIGNMIATSLVYNGIADFMKIVDHDTLETTNLNRVRSTVYDIGTEKNIITLQEIYEINPYAKIAVFKEGLTKKTMHNFFFKDPVPDIVFDAIDDFEMKIRLRIMAKQCKIPVIMLTNLGDTILIDIERYDINPDLPLFNGLIRSTPEEILKKKRISEDDKQKYAVNIVGIDHVPKRALASISEINKTLVGRPQLGSTVTITGGVAAYLVKRLALHDSLPSGRTHFSLDNLLKK
;
A
#
# COMPACT_ATOMS: atom_id res chain seq x y z
N MET A 1 -4.07 -21.16 -17.94
CA MET A 1 -4.11 -21.21 -16.46
C MET A 1 -3.98 -19.78 -15.94
N GLY A 2 -4.98 -19.26 -15.22
CA GLY A 2 -4.85 -17.94 -14.61
C GLY A 2 -3.67 -17.93 -13.63
N LYS A 3 -2.77 -16.94 -13.71
CA LYS A 3 -1.69 -16.79 -12.74
C LYS A 3 -2.32 -16.67 -11.35
N LYS A 4 -2.02 -17.60 -10.43
CA LYS A 4 -2.37 -17.43 -9.00
C LYS A 4 -1.55 -16.25 -8.47
N ILE A 5 -2.23 -15.21 -7.98
CA ILE A 5 -1.61 -13.92 -7.60
C ILE A 5 -1.41 -13.82 -6.07
N ALA A 6 -1.90 -14.79 -5.31
CA ALA A 6 -1.72 -14.89 -3.87
C ALA A 6 -0.85 -16.11 -3.51
N PRO A 7 -0.08 -16.05 -2.41
CA PRO A 7 0.66 -17.19 -1.90
C PRO A 7 -0.29 -18.30 -1.44
N ILE A 8 0.17 -19.55 -1.54
CA ILE A 8 -0.50 -20.70 -0.91
C ILE A 8 0.14 -20.91 0.45
N ILE A 9 -0.65 -20.91 1.52
CA ILE A 9 -0.15 -21.00 2.89
C ILE A 9 -0.72 -22.24 3.56
N LEU A 10 0.15 -23.18 3.94
CA LEU A 10 -0.17 -24.26 4.85
C LEU A 10 0.08 -23.76 6.28
N GLN A 11 -1.00 -23.57 7.04
CA GLN A 11 -0.95 -22.97 8.37
C GLN A 11 -0.69 -24.00 9.46
N GLU A 12 0.26 -23.72 10.36
CA GLU A 12 0.60 -24.54 11.53
C GLU A 12 -0.66 -25.12 12.19
N GLY A 13 -0.69 -26.45 12.35
CA GLY A 13 -1.80 -27.18 12.94
C GLY A 13 -3.04 -27.41 12.05
N LYS A 14 -3.03 -26.95 10.79
CA LYS A 14 -4.12 -27.14 9.80
C LYS A 14 -3.71 -27.93 8.55
N TYR A 15 -2.48 -28.44 8.50
CA TYR A 15 -1.99 -29.28 7.40
C TYR A 15 -1.32 -30.55 7.93
N THR A 16 -1.23 -31.54 7.07
CA THR A 16 -0.59 -32.84 7.24
C THR A 16 0.65 -32.94 6.35
N ALA A 17 1.46 -33.99 6.53
CA ALA A 17 2.63 -34.22 5.66
C ALA A 17 2.20 -34.42 4.20
N SER A 18 1.07 -35.09 3.98
CA SER A 18 0.49 -35.30 2.65
C SER A 18 0.13 -33.98 1.96
N ASP A 19 -0.39 -32.98 2.68
CA ASP A 19 -0.72 -31.67 2.08
C ASP A 19 0.54 -30.95 1.59
N LEU A 20 1.66 -31.07 2.32
CA LEU A 20 2.95 -30.50 1.93
C LEU A 20 3.56 -31.25 0.73
N GLU A 21 3.43 -32.57 0.70
CA GLU A 21 3.84 -33.41 -0.44
C GLU A 21 2.99 -33.12 -1.68
N GLU A 22 1.68 -32.93 -1.52
CA GLU A 22 0.77 -32.53 -2.60
C GLU A 22 1.15 -31.14 -3.13
N LEU A 23 1.36 -30.16 -2.26
CA LEU A 23 1.82 -28.83 -2.65
C LEU A 23 3.12 -28.91 -3.47
N SER A 24 4.05 -29.76 -3.03
CA SER A 24 5.37 -29.91 -3.66
C SER A 24 5.35 -30.68 -4.97
N SER A 25 4.44 -31.62 -5.14
CA SER A 25 4.28 -32.41 -6.36
C SER A 25 3.41 -31.72 -7.42
N THR A 26 2.43 -30.93 -7.01
CA THR A 26 1.49 -30.24 -7.92
C THR A 26 2.00 -28.88 -8.41
N ASN A 27 3.03 -28.30 -7.76
CA ASN A 27 3.56 -27.00 -8.11
C ASN A 27 5.05 -27.06 -8.43
N ARG A 28 5.51 -26.19 -9.34
CA ARG A 28 6.94 -26.08 -9.64
C ARG A 28 7.63 -25.32 -8.52
N ILE A 29 8.30 -26.06 -7.64
CA ILE A 29 9.17 -25.49 -6.60
C ILE A 29 10.60 -25.43 -7.13
N TRP A 30 11.14 -24.23 -7.25
CA TRP A 30 12.52 -24.00 -7.70
C TRP A 30 13.49 -23.93 -6.53
N LYS A 31 13.02 -23.46 -5.37
CA LYS A 31 13.85 -23.29 -4.18
C LYS A 31 13.01 -23.42 -2.92
N ILE A 32 13.48 -24.26 -2.01
CA ILE A 32 12.98 -24.36 -0.65
C ILE A 32 13.89 -23.53 0.26
N HIS A 33 13.29 -22.73 1.14
CA HIS A 33 14.03 -21.95 2.13
C HIS A 33 13.38 -22.11 3.50
N ASP A 34 14.03 -22.86 4.40
CA ASP A 34 13.58 -23.00 5.78
C ASP A 34 14.26 -21.96 6.66
N ILE A 35 13.47 -21.00 7.15
CA ILE A 35 13.90 -19.94 8.07
C ILE A 35 13.20 -20.01 9.41
N TYR A 36 12.39 -21.05 9.66
CA TYR A 36 11.54 -21.13 10.85
C TYR A 36 12.40 -21.10 12.12
N LYS A 37 13.47 -21.90 12.18
CA LYS A 37 14.38 -21.92 13.33
C LYS A 37 15.10 -20.59 13.55
N ASN A 38 15.49 -19.90 12.47
CA ASN A 38 16.12 -18.57 12.55
C ASN A 38 15.14 -17.54 13.12
N GLN A 39 13.90 -17.55 12.65
CA GLN A 39 12.85 -16.66 13.14
C GLN A 39 12.46 -16.97 14.60
N LEU A 40 12.40 -18.24 15.02
CA LEU A 40 12.18 -18.59 16.43
C LEU A 40 13.30 -18.08 17.33
N SER A 41 14.53 -18.08 16.84
CA SER A 41 15.67 -17.48 17.54
C SER A 41 15.48 -15.98 17.72
N GLU A 42 15.16 -15.26 16.65
CA GLU A 42 14.88 -13.81 16.73
C GLU A 42 13.68 -13.53 17.62
N LEU A 43 12.64 -14.38 17.57
CA LEU A 43 11.45 -14.25 18.38
C LEU A 43 11.78 -14.36 19.88
N PHE A 44 12.65 -15.32 20.24
CA PHE A 44 13.15 -15.44 21.61
C PHE A 44 13.86 -14.16 22.06
N GLU A 45 14.74 -13.60 21.22
CA GLU A 45 15.49 -12.38 21.52
C GLU A 45 14.55 -11.19 21.80
N ILE A 46 13.53 -11.00 20.96
CA ILE A 46 12.63 -9.85 21.12
C ILE A 46 11.62 -10.01 22.25
N THR A 47 11.28 -11.24 22.63
CA THR A 47 10.35 -11.54 23.73
C THR A 47 11.05 -11.66 25.07
N HIS A 48 12.36 -11.93 25.09
CA HIS A 48 13.16 -12.04 26.30
C HIS A 48 14.41 -11.13 26.28
N PRO A 49 14.28 -9.83 25.99
CA PRO A 49 15.44 -8.94 25.82
C PRO A 49 16.28 -8.82 27.09
N ALA A 50 15.67 -8.97 28.27
CA ALA A 50 16.37 -8.95 29.56
C ALA A 50 17.38 -10.11 29.71
N LEU A 51 17.24 -11.18 28.93
CA LEU A 51 18.17 -12.32 28.96
C LEU A 51 19.38 -12.13 28.05
N HIS A 52 19.44 -11.12 27.20
CA HIS A 52 20.45 -11.00 26.14
C HIS A 52 21.91 -11.12 26.66
N ASN A 53 22.20 -10.50 27.81
CA ASN A 53 23.51 -10.54 28.45
C ASN A 53 23.60 -11.57 29.60
N SER A 54 22.60 -12.44 29.75
CA SER A 54 22.59 -13.47 30.78
C SER A 54 23.48 -14.65 30.39
N PRO A 55 24.21 -15.27 31.34
CA PRO A 55 24.94 -16.52 31.07
C PRO A 55 24.01 -17.66 30.62
N ASP A 56 22.72 -17.59 30.98
CA ASP A 56 21.71 -18.59 30.59
C ASP A 56 21.09 -18.34 29.20
N TYR A 57 21.46 -17.27 28.48
CA TYR A 57 20.81 -16.89 27.21
C TYR A 57 20.75 -18.05 26.21
N SER A 58 21.90 -18.68 25.94
CA SER A 58 22.03 -19.77 24.97
C SER A 58 21.21 -21.00 25.35
N LYS A 59 21.15 -21.32 26.66
CA LYS A 59 20.38 -22.44 27.18
C LYS A 59 18.88 -22.17 27.03
N LYS A 60 18.40 -21.04 27.54
CA LYS A 60 16.97 -20.67 27.49
C LYS A 60 16.46 -20.50 26.07
N ARG A 61 17.28 -19.92 25.17
CA ARG A 61 16.97 -19.84 23.74
C ARG A 61 16.82 -21.22 23.10
N SER A 62 17.73 -22.14 23.41
CA SER A 62 17.68 -23.51 22.87
C SER A 62 16.45 -24.27 23.38
N GLU A 63 16.11 -24.12 24.65
CA GLU A 63 14.89 -24.70 25.25
C GLU A 63 13.62 -24.16 24.59
N PHE A 64 13.56 -22.83 24.36
CA PHE A 64 12.45 -22.19 23.66
C PHE A 64 12.27 -22.75 22.24
N ILE A 65 13.36 -22.81 21.47
CA ILE A 65 13.35 -23.34 20.09
C ILE A 65 12.94 -24.81 20.09
N TYR A 66 13.52 -25.63 20.96
CA TYR A 66 13.20 -27.06 21.06
C TYR A 66 11.71 -27.26 21.34
N LYS A 67 11.15 -26.52 22.30
CA LYS A 67 9.72 -26.59 22.62
C LYS A 67 8.82 -26.23 21.43
N ARG A 68 9.21 -25.26 20.60
CA ARG A 68 8.46 -24.84 19.39
C ARG A 68 8.62 -25.81 18.22
N LEU A 69 9.73 -26.55 18.13
CA LEU A 69 9.96 -27.57 17.11
C LEU A 69 9.32 -28.93 17.48
N SER A 70 9.17 -29.21 18.77
CA SER A 70 8.65 -30.48 19.29
C SER A 70 7.20 -30.37 19.77
N TYR A 71 6.45 -29.34 19.34
CA TYR A 71 5.10 -29.08 19.84
C TYR A 71 4.09 -30.17 19.41
N GLY A 72 3.95 -31.19 20.27
CA GLY A 72 2.85 -32.16 20.23
C GLY A 72 2.78 -33.07 19.00
N ALA A 73 3.93 -33.51 18.46
CA ALA A 73 4.02 -34.36 17.27
C ALA A 73 3.39 -33.79 15.98
N LYS A 74 3.04 -32.50 15.98
CA LYS A 74 2.44 -31.80 14.83
C LYS A 74 3.52 -31.12 13.99
N LEU A 75 3.25 -30.99 12.69
CA LEU A 75 4.07 -30.14 11.81
C LEU A 75 3.99 -28.70 12.31
N CYS A 76 5.15 -28.17 12.67
CA CYS A 76 5.30 -26.84 13.26
C CYS A 76 5.51 -25.79 12.17
N GLY A 77 5.22 -24.52 12.47
CA GLY A 77 5.41 -23.42 11.52
C GLY A 77 4.47 -23.45 10.31
N ASN A 78 4.50 -22.36 9.54
CA ASN A 78 3.77 -22.18 8.31
C ASN A 78 4.67 -22.48 7.11
N TRP A 79 4.11 -23.13 6.08
CA TRP A 79 4.73 -23.20 4.76
C TRP A 79 4.05 -22.23 3.80
N VAL A 80 4.82 -21.37 3.15
CA VAL A 80 4.35 -20.33 2.24
C VAL A 80 4.95 -20.56 0.86
N TYR A 81 4.12 -20.89 -0.12
CA TYR A 81 4.50 -21.03 -1.52
C TYR A 81 4.12 -19.79 -2.32
N PHE A 82 5.07 -19.25 -3.07
CA PHE A 82 4.90 -18.10 -3.96
C PHE A 82 4.84 -18.55 -5.43
N PRO A 83 3.64 -18.65 -6.06
CA PRO A 83 3.49 -19.28 -7.37
C PRO A 83 4.27 -18.59 -8.50
N TRP A 84 4.52 -17.27 -8.40
CA TRP A 84 5.17 -16.50 -9.45
C TRP A 84 6.69 -16.68 -9.52
N ASN A 85 7.34 -17.02 -8.41
CA ASN A 85 8.79 -17.28 -8.35
C ASN A 85 9.11 -18.73 -7.92
N GLY A 86 8.06 -19.52 -7.64
CA GLY A 86 8.07 -20.90 -7.15
C GLY A 86 9.00 -21.16 -5.98
N ARG A 87 9.09 -20.21 -5.04
CA ARG A 87 9.76 -20.39 -3.76
C ARG A 87 8.78 -20.96 -2.74
N LEU A 88 9.24 -21.95 -1.98
CA LEU A 88 8.53 -22.50 -0.84
C LEU A 88 9.32 -22.14 0.43
N ILE A 89 8.70 -21.43 1.37
CA ILE A 89 9.35 -20.92 2.57
C ILE A 89 8.70 -21.53 3.82
N HIS A 90 9.51 -22.10 4.72
CA HIS A 90 9.07 -22.50 6.05
C HIS A 90 9.38 -21.38 7.05
N MET A 91 8.36 -20.88 7.72
CA MET A 91 8.46 -19.67 8.55
C MET A 91 7.48 -19.71 9.74
N VAL A 92 7.62 -18.77 10.67
CA VAL A 92 6.71 -18.64 11.82
C VAL A 92 5.28 -18.27 11.39
N ASN A 93 4.33 -18.36 12.31
CA ASN A 93 2.93 -17.98 12.03
C ASN A 93 2.76 -16.46 11.85
N GLU A 94 1.55 -16.04 11.45
CA GLU A 94 1.22 -14.64 11.16
C GLU A 94 1.50 -13.69 12.34
N GLU A 95 1.11 -14.06 13.56
CA GLU A 95 1.29 -13.22 14.75
C GLU A 95 2.77 -13.09 15.14
N ASP A 96 3.50 -14.20 15.15
CA ASP A 96 4.95 -14.21 15.42
C ASP A 96 5.70 -13.41 14.36
N TYR A 97 5.31 -13.53 13.08
CA TYR A 97 5.90 -12.80 11.97
C TYR A 97 5.65 -11.28 12.07
N PHE A 98 4.43 -10.89 12.42
CA PHE A 98 4.07 -9.49 12.63
C PHE A 98 4.85 -8.88 13.81
N LEU A 99 4.95 -9.63 14.92
CA LEU A 99 5.72 -9.20 16.09
C LEU A 99 7.20 -9.01 15.76
N LEU A 100 7.82 -9.96 15.07
CA LEU A 100 9.20 -9.88 14.60
C LEU A 100 9.47 -8.59 13.81
N ARG A 101 8.60 -8.31 12.84
CA ARG A 101 8.76 -7.16 11.94
C ARG A 101 8.57 -5.80 12.62
N THR A 102 7.70 -5.73 13.62
CA THR A 102 7.31 -4.45 14.24
C THR A 102 8.02 -4.17 15.57
N ASN A 103 8.69 -5.15 16.18
CA ASN A 103 9.25 -5.03 17.53
C ASN A 103 10.21 -3.85 17.72
N ARG A 104 11.07 -3.54 16.73
CA ARG A 104 12.04 -2.43 16.85
C ARG A 104 11.37 -1.05 16.92
N ASN A 105 10.08 -0.95 16.56
CA ASN A 105 9.32 0.30 16.57
C ASN A 105 8.39 0.42 17.79
N LYS A 106 8.38 -0.55 18.72
CA LYS A 106 7.35 -0.68 19.77
C LYS A 106 7.20 0.50 20.75
N ASN A 107 8.19 1.38 20.84
CA ASN A 107 8.11 2.60 21.67
C ASN A 107 7.73 3.84 20.86
N LEU A 108 7.82 3.77 19.53
CA LEU A 108 7.39 4.82 18.59
C LEU A 108 5.95 4.59 18.12
N ILE A 109 5.54 3.32 18.08
CA ILE A 109 4.18 2.84 17.82
C ILE A 109 3.95 1.73 18.85
N ASN A 110 3.19 2.01 19.90
CA ASN A 110 2.97 1.03 20.96
C ASN A 110 2.10 -0.13 20.47
N HIS A 111 2.07 -1.24 21.22
CA HIS A 111 1.33 -2.44 20.81
C HIS A 111 -0.15 -2.15 20.49
N LYS A 112 -0.82 -1.29 21.28
CA LYS A 112 -2.23 -0.94 21.04
C LYS A 112 -2.41 -0.15 19.74
N GLU A 113 -1.53 0.80 19.47
CA GLU A 113 -1.50 1.56 18.22
C GLU A 113 -1.19 0.63 17.04
N GLN A 114 -0.20 -0.25 17.18
CA GLN A 114 0.19 -1.20 16.15
C GLN A 114 -0.96 -2.13 15.77
N GLN A 115 -1.73 -2.63 16.73
CA GLN A 115 -2.93 -3.44 16.46
C GLN A 115 -4.04 -2.62 15.77
N LYS A 116 -4.24 -1.36 16.13
CA LYS A 116 -5.18 -0.49 15.40
C LYS A 116 -4.74 -0.28 13.96
N LEU A 117 -3.47 0.04 13.75
CA LEU A 117 -2.89 0.28 12.43
C LEU A 117 -2.89 -0.97 11.56
N ARG A 118 -2.66 -2.15 12.13
CA ARG A 118 -2.78 -3.44 11.43
C ARG A 118 -4.17 -3.64 10.84
N ASN A 119 -5.20 -3.22 11.57
CA ASN A 119 -6.61 -3.44 11.21
C ASN A 119 -7.24 -2.35 10.34
N VAL A 120 -6.54 -1.24 10.09
CA VAL A 120 -7.07 -0.17 9.21
C VAL A 120 -7.22 -0.70 7.79
N GLN A 121 -8.34 -0.38 7.14
CA GLN A 121 -8.70 -0.85 5.82
C GLN A 121 -8.41 0.27 4.81
N VAL A 122 -7.48 0.03 3.88
CA VAL A 122 -7.05 1.09 2.95
C VAL A 122 -7.47 0.76 1.52
N GLY A 123 -8.12 1.72 0.87
CA GLY A 123 -8.38 1.69 -0.57
C GLY A 123 -7.33 2.50 -1.32
N ILE A 124 -6.74 1.93 -2.37
CA ILE A 124 -5.74 2.60 -3.21
C ILE A 124 -6.22 2.54 -4.66
N VAL A 125 -6.45 3.71 -5.24
CA VAL A 125 -6.96 3.86 -6.61
C VAL A 125 -5.87 4.45 -7.49
N GLY A 126 -5.32 3.63 -8.39
CA GLY A 126 -4.14 3.94 -9.21
C GLY A 126 -2.84 3.45 -8.58
N LEU A 127 -1.97 2.82 -9.36
CA LEU A 127 -0.76 2.12 -8.89
C LEU A 127 0.56 2.66 -9.44
N SER A 128 0.58 3.81 -10.12
CA SER A 128 1.86 4.49 -10.34
C SER A 128 2.47 4.94 -9.01
N ILE A 129 1.97 6.02 -8.42
CA ILE A 129 2.37 6.42 -7.06
C ILE A 129 1.81 5.43 -6.02
N GLY A 130 0.62 4.87 -6.28
CA GLY A 130 -0.05 3.96 -5.36
C GLY A 130 0.71 2.67 -5.06
N ASN A 131 1.58 2.18 -5.96
CA ASN A 131 2.47 1.05 -5.68
C ASN A 131 3.40 1.36 -4.47
N MET A 132 4.00 2.54 -4.45
CA MET A 132 4.87 2.97 -3.35
C MET A 132 4.07 3.21 -2.06
N ILE A 133 2.84 3.72 -2.17
CA ILE A 133 1.93 3.86 -1.02
C ILE A 133 1.64 2.47 -0.42
N ALA A 134 1.19 1.53 -1.23
CA ALA A 134 0.80 0.19 -0.78
C ALA A 134 1.97 -0.53 -0.09
N THR A 135 3.12 -0.60 -0.75
CA THR A 135 4.31 -1.28 -0.20
C THR A 135 4.84 -0.58 1.06
N SER A 136 4.80 0.75 1.12
CA SER A 136 5.21 1.50 2.32
C SER A 136 4.29 1.25 3.52
N LEU A 137 2.98 1.14 3.31
CA LEU A 137 2.04 0.75 4.37
C LEU A 137 2.36 -0.64 4.90
N VAL A 138 2.58 -1.60 3.99
CA VAL A 138 2.96 -2.96 4.38
C VAL A 138 4.27 -2.95 5.16
N TYR A 139 5.32 -2.25 4.72
CA TYR A 139 6.60 -2.16 5.46
C TYR A 139 6.42 -1.67 6.91
N ASN A 140 5.49 -0.74 7.14
CA ASN A 140 5.21 -0.18 8.46
C ASN A 140 4.27 -1.04 9.33
N GLY A 141 3.83 -2.21 8.83
CA GLY A 141 2.86 -3.06 9.54
C GLY A 141 1.49 -2.40 9.65
N ILE A 142 1.11 -1.61 8.64
CA ILE A 142 -0.16 -0.90 8.53
C ILE A 142 -1.00 -1.58 7.46
N ALA A 143 -2.28 -1.74 7.75
CA ALA A 143 -3.30 -2.26 6.85
C ALA A 143 -3.00 -3.65 6.29
N ASP A 144 -3.28 -4.69 7.09
CA ASP A 144 -3.25 -6.07 6.60
C ASP A 144 -4.31 -6.31 5.51
N PHE A 145 -5.34 -5.48 5.45
CA PHE A 145 -6.31 -5.50 4.36
C PHE A 145 -6.21 -4.26 3.47
N MET A 146 -6.14 -4.46 2.14
CA MET A 146 -6.22 -3.37 1.17
C MET A 146 -7.16 -3.69 0.00
N LYS A 147 -7.84 -2.66 -0.51
CA LYS A 147 -8.49 -2.67 -1.84
C LYS A 147 -7.59 -1.97 -2.83
N ILE A 148 -7.18 -2.68 -3.88
CA ILE A 148 -6.28 -2.14 -4.91
C ILE A 148 -7.03 -2.06 -6.24
N VAL A 149 -6.98 -0.88 -6.87
CA VAL A 149 -7.61 -0.63 -8.17
C VAL A 149 -6.55 -0.13 -9.15
N ASP A 150 -6.33 -0.87 -10.23
CA ASP A 150 -5.58 -0.42 -11.40
C ASP A 150 -5.81 -1.39 -12.56
N HIS A 151 -5.90 -0.84 -13.77
CA HIS A 151 -6.15 -1.59 -15.01
C HIS A 151 -5.02 -1.44 -16.03
N ASP A 152 -3.98 -0.68 -15.71
CA ASP A 152 -2.85 -0.46 -16.58
C ASP A 152 -1.85 -1.61 -16.50
N THR A 153 -1.08 -1.70 -17.57
CA THR A 153 0.11 -2.53 -17.67
C THR A 153 1.35 -1.69 -17.43
N LEU A 154 2.41 -2.29 -16.87
CA LEU A 154 3.70 -1.63 -16.72
C LEU A 154 4.35 -1.38 -18.07
N GLU A 155 4.69 -0.12 -18.34
CA GLU A 155 5.50 0.30 -19.48
C GLU A 155 6.93 0.68 -19.05
N THR A 156 7.88 0.63 -19.98
CA THR A 156 9.27 1.08 -19.74
C THR A 156 9.33 2.51 -19.19
N THR A 157 8.45 3.39 -19.67
CA THR A 157 8.32 4.79 -19.23
C THR A 157 7.88 4.93 -17.76
N ASN A 158 7.45 3.85 -17.12
CA ASN A 158 7.01 3.82 -15.73
C ASN A 158 8.12 3.41 -14.75
N LEU A 159 9.21 2.81 -15.25
CA LEU A 159 10.32 2.30 -14.41
C LEU A 159 11.07 3.37 -13.63
N ASN A 160 10.87 4.66 -13.95
CA ASN A 160 11.43 5.77 -13.18
C ASN A 160 10.72 6.02 -11.83
N ARG A 161 9.58 5.37 -11.58
CA ARG A 161 8.72 5.66 -10.42
C ARG A 161 7.88 4.50 -9.88
N VAL A 162 7.60 3.49 -10.69
CA VAL A 162 6.98 2.24 -10.23
C VAL A 162 8.11 1.28 -9.89
N ARG A 163 8.09 0.74 -8.67
CA ARG A 163 9.08 -0.26 -8.26
C ARG A 163 8.78 -1.55 -9.00
N SER A 164 9.68 -1.95 -9.88
CA SER A 164 9.57 -3.16 -10.71
C SER A 164 10.89 -3.41 -11.44
N THR A 165 11.00 -4.56 -12.10
CA THR A 165 12.17 -4.91 -12.90
C THR A 165 11.90 -4.78 -14.40
N VAL A 166 12.95 -4.83 -15.23
CA VAL A 166 12.81 -4.86 -16.71
C VAL A 166 12.03 -6.09 -17.17
N TYR A 167 12.08 -7.19 -16.41
CA TYR A 167 11.32 -8.41 -16.71
C TYR A 167 9.80 -8.24 -16.55
N ASP A 168 9.37 -7.25 -15.75
CA ASP A 168 7.96 -7.04 -15.44
C ASP A 168 7.23 -6.18 -16.49
N ILE A 169 7.96 -5.60 -17.46
CA ILE A 169 7.36 -4.80 -18.53
C ILE A 169 6.32 -5.65 -19.28
N GLY A 170 5.11 -5.10 -19.48
CA GLY A 170 3.99 -5.85 -20.05
C GLY A 170 3.14 -6.61 -19.03
N THR A 171 3.49 -6.57 -17.74
CA THR A 171 2.66 -7.13 -16.66
C THR A 171 1.72 -6.08 -16.06
N GLU A 172 0.48 -6.47 -15.74
CA GLU A 172 -0.48 -5.61 -15.03
C GLU A 172 0.13 -5.01 -13.75
N LYS A 173 -0.02 -3.70 -13.53
CA LYS A 173 0.53 -3.01 -12.34
C LYS A 173 -0.03 -3.59 -11.03
N ASN A 174 -1.28 -4.07 -11.07
CA ASN A 174 -1.91 -4.73 -9.94
C ASN A 174 -1.17 -6.04 -9.57
N ILE A 175 -0.75 -6.85 -10.55
CA ILE A 175 -0.02 -8.10 -10.30
C ILE A 175 1.33 -7.79 -9.66
N ILE A 176 2.08 -6.83 -10.21
CA ILE A 176 3.40 -6.42 -9.70
C ILE A 176 3.26 -5.98 -8.23
N THR A 177 2.32 -5.08 -7.95
CA THR A 177 2.13 -4.57 -6.59
C THR A 177 1.71 -5.67 -5.62
N LEU A 178 0.85 -6.61 -6.03
CA LEU A 178 0.47 -7.74 -5.18
C LEU A 178 1.66 -8.64 -4.86
N GLN A 179 2.50 -8.95 -5.84
CA GLN A 179 3.69 -9.77 -5.63
C GLN A 179 4.63 -9.11 -4.62
N GLU A 180 4.89 -7.81 -4.76
CA GLU A 180 5.70 -7.06 -3.80
C GLU A 180 5.08 -7.05 -2.40
N ILE A 181 3.76 -6.81 -2.28
CA ILE A 181 3.05 -6.86 -1.00
C ILE A 181 3.22 -8.23 -0.34
N TYR A 182 3.00 -9.33 -1.06
CA TYR A 182 3.07 -10.67 -0.51
C TYR A 182 4.51 -11.11 -0.19
N GLU A 183 5.50 -10.66 -0.97
CA GLU A 183 6.91 -10.91 -0.67
C GLU A 183 7.37 -10.16 0.60
N ILE A 184 6.72 -9.05 0.95
CA ILE A 184 6.94 -8.35 2.21
C ILE A 184 6.08 -8.97 3.34
N ASN A 185 4.77 -9.14 3.15
CA ASN A 185 3.83 -9.75 4.08
C ASN A 185 2.99 -10.83 3.39
N PRO A 186 3.34 -12.12 3.52
CA PRO A 186 2.58 -13.19 2.88
C PRO A 186 1.16 -13.33 3.44
N TYR A 187 0.87 -12.78 4.63
CA TYR A 187 -0.42 -12.85 5.29
C TYR A 187 -1.37 -11.69 4.95
N ALA A 188 -0.93 -10.75 4.09
CA ALA A 188 -1.77 -9.65 3.63
C ALA A 188 -3.05 -10.16 2.94
N LYS A 189 -4.11 -9.36 3.00
CA LYS A 189 -5.43 -9.68 2.44
C LYS A 189 -5.81 -8.61 1.42
N ILE A 190 -5.71 -8.94 0.14
CA ILE A 190 -5.85 -7.95 -0.93
C ILE A 190 -7.07 -8.24 -1.79
N ALA A 191 -7.98 -7.27 -1.91
CA ALA A 191 -9.07 -7.29 -2.88
C ALA A 191 -8.68 -6.44 -4.11
N VAL A 192 -8.66 -7.05 -5.29
CA VAL A 192 -8.22 -6.40 -6.52
C VAL A 192 -9.40 -6.08 -7.43
N PHE A 193 -9.42 -4.84 -7.92
CA PHE A 193 -10.36 -4.33 -8.93
C PHE A 193 -9.60 -4.13 -10.24
N LYS A 194 -9.37 -5.23 -10.96
CA LYS A 194 -8.53 -5.28 -12.17
C LYS A 194 -9.05 -4.44 -13.32
N GLU A 195 -10.37 -4.36 -13.47
CA GLU A 195 -11.03 -3.59 -14.54
C GLU A 195 -11.15 -2.09 -14.20
N GLY A 196 -10.45 -1.63 -13.16
CA GLY A 196 -10.59 -0.27 -12.68
C GLY A 196 -11.89 0.00 -11.90
N LEU A 197 -12.14 1.27 -11.63
CA LEU A 197 -13.42 1.74 -11.11
C LEU A 197 -14.38 2.06 -12.25
N THR A 198 -15.57 1.51 -12.16
CA THR A 198 -16.73 1.73 -13.03
C THR A 198 -17.92 2.05 -12.13
N LYS A 199 -19.06 2.47 -12.68
CA LYS A 199 -20.29 2.66 -11.87
C LYS A 199 -20.63 1.41 -11.03
N LYS A 200 -20.41 0.21 -11.58
CA LYS A 200 -20.68 -1.07 -10.89
C LYS A 200 -19.62 -1.40 -9.84
N THR A 201 -18.34 -1.25 -10.18
CA THR A 201 -17.23 -1.61 -9.27
C THR A 201 -17.02 -0.58 -8.17
N MET A 202 -17.39 0.69 -8.40
CA MET A 202 -17.39 1.76 -7.38
C MET A 202 -18.24 1.40 -6.17
N HIS A 203 -19.47 0.90 -6.39
CA HIS A 203 -20.33 0.45 -5.30
C HIS A 203 -19.67 -0.67 -4.49
N ASN A 204 -19.12 -1.69 -5.15
CA ASN A 204 -18.43 -2.78 -4.46
C ASN A 204 -17.18 -2.29 -3.71
N PHE A 205 -16.45 -1.31 -4.26
CA PHE A 205 -15.28 -0.74 -3.61
C PHE A 205 -15.64 -0.09 -2.27
N PHE A 206 -16.77 0.61 -2.18
CA PHE A 206 -17.19 1.32 -0.96
C PHE A 206 -18.10 0.53 -0.01
N PHE A 207 -18.90 -0.42 -0.49
CA PHE A 207 -19.91 -1.08 0.33
C PHE A 207 -19.68 -2.58 0.57
N LYS A 208 -18.84 -3.25 -0.22
CA LYS A 208 -18.55 -4.68 0.01
C LYS A 208 -17.50 -4.80 1.11
N ASP A 209 -17.77 -5.59 2.14
CA ASP A 209 -16.80 -5.80 3.21
C ASP A 209 -15.49 -6.43 2.70
N PRO A 210 -14.36 -6.07 3.32
CA PRO A 210 -14.22 -4.98 4.30
C PRO A 210 -14.18 -3.57 3.64
N VAL A 211 -14.85 -2.59 4.25
CA VAL A 211 -15.03 -1.21 3.75
C VAL A 211 -13.82 -0.32 4.06
N PRO A 212 -13.23 0.41 3.10
CA PRO A 212 -12.07 1.26 3.40
C PRO A 212 -12.34 2.30 4.48
N ASP A 213 -11.46 2.40 5.47
CA ASP A 213 -11.40 3.51 6.42
C ASP A 213 -10.77 4.75 5.77
N ILE A 214 -9.89 4.56 4.78
CA ILE A 214 -9.15 5.63 4.10
C ILE A 214 -9.02 5.27 2.62
N VAL A 215 -9.19 6.26 1.74
CA VAL A 215 -8.97 6.10 0.30
C VAL A 215 -7.83 7.00 -0.18
N PHE A 216 -6.87 6.40 -0.88
CA PHE A 216 -5.86 7.11 -1.65
C PHE A 216 -6.30 7.27 -3.11
N ASP A 217 -6.36 8.51 -3.56
CA ASP A 217 -6.55 8.88 -4.95
C ASP A 217 -5.18 9.11 -5.62
N ALA A 218 -4.82 8.20 -6.52
CA ALA A 218 -3.58 8.24 -7.31
C ALA A 218 -3.84 7.99 -8.82
N ILE A 219 -5.04 8.32 -9.31
CA ILE A 219 -5.40 8.24 -10.74
C ILE A 219 -5.19 9.58 -11.46
N ASP A 220 -5.10 9.55 -12.79
CA ASP A 220 -5.04 10.76 -13.63
C ASP A 220 -6.41 11.16 -14.21
N ASP A 221 -7.37 10.24 -14.26
CA ASP A 221 -8.72 10.49 -14.79
C ASP A 221 -9.51 11.43 -13.87
N PHE A 222 -9.71 12.66 -14.35
CA PHE A 222 -10.42 13.71 -13.64
C PHE A 222 -11.90 13.39 -13.36
N GLU A 223 -12.62 12.77 -14.31
CA GLU A 223 -14.03 12.43 -14.08
C GLU A 223 -14.13 11.37 -12.98
N MET A 224 -13.24 10.38 -13.02
CA MET A 224 -13.20 9.34 -12.01
C MET A 224 -12.81 9.90 -10.63
N LYS A 225 -11.90 10.89 -10.55
CA LYS A 225 -11.59 11.59 -9.29
C LYS A 225 -12.81 12.24 -8.66
N ILE A 226 -13.68 12.84 -9.46
CA ILE A 226 -14.95 13.43 -8.97
C ILE A 226 -15.86 12.33 -8.45
N ARG A 227 -16.09 11.27 -9.24
CA ARG A 227 -16.97 10.16 -8.86
C ARG A 227 -16.52 9.47 -7.58
N LEU A 228 -15.20 9.26 -7.43
CA LEU A 228 -14.58 8.70 -6.24
C LEU A 228 -14.89 9.54 -5.00
N ARG A 229 -14.72 10.87 -5.09
CA ARG A 229 -14.99 11.79 -3.99
C ARG A 229 -16.46 11.93 -3.65
N ILE A 230 -17.36 11.94 -4.64
CA ILE A 230 -18.82 11.90 -4.39
C ILE A 230 -19.16 10.67 -3.55
N MET A 231 -18.66 9.49 -3.94
CA MET A 231 -18.94 8.26 -3.22
C MET A 231 -18.27 8.23 -1.83
N ALA A 232 -17.02 8.68 -1.72
CA ALA A 232 -16.32 8.80 -0.44
C ALA A 232 -17.04 9.75 0.52
N LYS A 233 -17.54 10.89 0.02
CA LYS A 233 -18.37 11.85 0.77
C LYS A 233 -19.66 11.21 1.29
N GLN A 234 -20.37 10.47 0.42
CA GLN A 234 -21.57 9.71 0.81
C GLN A 234 -21.29 8.66 1.89
N CYS A 235 -20.13 7.99 1.79
CA CYS A 235 -19.71 6.96 2.74
C CYS A 235 -18.99 7.53 3.97
N LYS A 236 -18.78 8.85 4.04
CA LYS A 236 -18.03 9.53 5.11
C LYS A 236 -16.61 8.95 5.29
N ILE A 237 -15.92 8.69 4.18
CA ILE A 237 -14.56 8.14 4.18
C ILE A 237 -13.57 9.22 3.75
N PRO A 238 -12.48 9.45 4.52
CA PRO A 238 -11.46 10.42 4.14
C PRO A 238 -10.75 10.02 2.84
N VAL A 239 -10.48 11.02 2.01
CA VAL A 239 -9.68 10.87 0.78
C VAL A 239 -8.35 11.60 0.94
N ILE A 240 -7.26 10.92 0.59
CA ILE A 240 -5.93 11.51 0.51
C ILE A 240 -5.47 11.46 -0.94
N MET A 241 -4.99 12.59 -1.46
CA MET A 241 -4.31 12.66 -2.75
C MET A 241 -2.89 13.19 -2.53
N LEU A 242 -1.90 12.43 -3.00
CA LEU A 242 -0.49 12.78 -2.96
C LEU A 242 0.00 12.99 -4.38
N THR A 243 0.27 14.24 -4.76
CA THR A 243 0.66 14.60 -6.13
C THR A 243 2.12 15.04 -6.16
N ASN A 244 2.94 14.32 -6.93
CA ASN A 244 4.34 14.70 -7.15
C ASN A 244 4.46 15.79 -8.21
N LEU A 245 5.11 16.89 -7.86
CA LEU A 245 5.28 18.12 -8.63
C LEU A 245 6.78 18.46 -8.72
N GLY A 246 7.55 17.58 -9.36
CA GLY A 246 9.01 17.62 -9.30
C GLY A 246 9.51 17.28 -7.89
N ASP A 247 10.30 18.17 -7.29
CA ASP A 247 10.87 18.04 -5.94
C ASP A 247 9.90 18.43 -4.80
N THR A 248 8.64 18.72 -5.15
CA THR A 248 7.57 19.04 -4.20
C THR A 248 6.45 18.00 -4.25
N ILE A 249 5.87 17.68 -3.10
CA ILE A 249 4.71 16.81 -2.95
C ILE A 249 3.56 17.67 -2.45
N LEU A 250 2.50 17.78 -3.26
CA LEU A 250 1.23 18.30 -2.79
C LEU A 250 0.51 17.19 -2.02
N ILE A 251 0.16 17.50 -0.77
CA ILE A 251 -0.63 16.66 0.12
C ILE A 251 -2.01 17.31 0.23
N ASP A 252 -3.03 16.60 -0.25
CA ASP A 252 -4.41 17.05 -0.21
C ASP A 252 -5.25 16.05 0.59
N ILE A 253 -5.89 16.52 1.66
CA ILE A 253 -6.65 15.70 2.61
C ILE A 253 -8.07 16.22 2.67
N GLU A 254 -9.02 15.33 2.45
CA GLU A 254 -10.46 15.62 2.49
C GLU A 254 -11.11 14.72 3.55
N ARG A 255 -11.34 15.25 4.75
CA ARG A 255 -11.92 14.54 5.90
C ARG A 255 -13.44 14.49 5.83
N TYR A 256 -13.99 13.73 4.89
CA TYR A 256 -15.44 13.53 4.79
C TYR A 256 -16.06 12.82 6.00
N ASP A 257 -15.24 12.12 6.79
CA ASP A 257 -15.60 11.52 8.07
C ASP A 257 -15.88 12.56 9.17
N ILE A 258 -15.20 13.71 9.13
CA ILE A 258 -15.38 14.81 10.09
C ILE A 258 -16.36 15.86 9.55
N ASN A 259 -16.19 16.25 8.29
CA ASN A 259 -17.02 17.24 7.62
C ASN A 259 -17.65 16.65 6.36
N PRO A 260 -18.82 15.98 6.49
CA PRO A 260 -19.54 15.42 5.35
C PRO A 260 -20.03 16.47 4.36
N ASP A 261 -19.99 17.77 4.68
CA ASP A 261 -20.39 18.85 3.78
C ASP A 261 -19.21 19.45 3.01
N LEU A 262 -17.96 19.07 3.35
CA LEU A 262 -16.74 19.55 2.71
C LEU A 262 -16.89 19.54 1.16
N PRO A 263 -16.66 20.68 0.49
CA PRO A 263 -16.65 20.72 -0.97
C PRO A 263 -15.53 19.84 -1.53
N LEU A 264 -15.76 19.20 -2.69
CA LEU A 264 -14.75 18.33 -3.28
C LEU A 264 -13.47 19.12 -3.61
N PHE A 265 -12.31 18.45 -3.52
CA PHE A 265 -11.01 19.06 -3.73
C PHE A 265 -10.80 20.30 -2.85
N ASN A 266 -11.29 20.26 -1.60
CA ASN A 266 -11.23 21.39 -0.67
C ASN A 266 -11.81 22.71 -1.24
N GLY A 267 -12.80 22.62 -2.15
CA GLY A 267 -13.48 23.78 -2.75
C GLY A 267 -12.75 24.45 -3.92
N LEU A 268 -11.73 23.80 -4.49
CA LEU A 268 -10.95 24.37 -5.60
C LEU A 268 -11.68 24.33 -6.94
N ILE A 269 -12.67 23.45 -7.09
CA ILE A 269 -13.53 23.42 -8.27
C ILE A 269 -14.74 24.31 -8.01
N ARG A 270 -14.83 25.42 -8.75
CA ARG A 270 -15.91 26.43 -8.60
C ARG A 270 -17.28 25.95 -9.09
N SER A 271 -17.30 24.97 -9.98
CA SER A 271 -18.53 24.35 -10.51
C SER A 271 -18.95 23.16 -9.64
N THR A 272 -20.25 22.88 -9.56
CA THR A 272 -20.71 21.73 -8.77
C THR A 272 -20.31 20.42 -9.45
N PRO A 273 -20.03 19.35 -8.68
CA PRO A 273 -19.74 18.03 -9.24
C PRO A 273 -20.82 17.55 -10.20
N GLU A 274 -22.09 17.87 -9.92
CA GLU A 274 -23.25 17.54 -10.75
C GLU A 274 -23.22 18.29 -12.08
N GLU A 275 -22.85 19.57 -12.10
CA GLU A 275 -22.68 20.36 -13.34
C GLU A 275 -21.58 19.78 -14.22
N ILE A 276 -20.45 19.40 -13.62
CA ILE A 276 -19.32 18.83 -14.35
C ILE A 276 -19.70 17.48 -14.96
N LEU A 277 -20.36 16.60 -14.17
CA LEU A 277 -20.75 15.26 -14.61
C LEU A 277 -21.98 15.24 -15.55
N LYS A 278 -22.79 16.31 -15.57
CA LYS A 278 -23.90 16.47 -16.53
C LYS A 278 -23.40 16.77 -17.95
N LYS A 279 -22.19 17.31 -18.11
CA LYS A 279 -21.60 17.48 -19.45
C LYS A 279 -21.42 16.09 -20.07
N LYS A 280 -22.01 15.84 -21.24
CA LYS A 280 -21.90 14.55 -21.97
C LYS A 280 -20.44 14.10 -22.17
N ARG A 281 -19.50 15.07 -22.25
CA ARG A 281 -18.05 14.86 -22.27
C ARG A 281 -17.38 16.13 -21.74
N ILE A 282 -16.42 15.98 -20.84
CA ILE A 282 -15.54 17.08 -20.42
C ILE A 282 -14.45 17.23 -21.49
N SER A 283 -14.26 18.45 -22.01
CA SER A 283 -13.20 18.72 -23.01
C SER A 283 -11.82 18.57 -22.39
N GLU A 284 -10.78 18.30 -23.20
CA GLU A 284 -9.40 18.23 -22.69
C GLU A 284 -8.92 19.57 -22.11
N ASP A 285 -9.36 20.68 -22.69
CA ASP A 285 -9.09 22.02 -22.17
C ASP A 285 -9.74 22.24 -20.78
N ASP A 286 -10.99 21.80 -20.59
CA ASP A 286 -11.64 21.84 -19.27
C ASP A 286 -10.89 20.95 -18.26
N LYS A 287 -10.49 19.74 -18.64
CA LYS A 287 -9.69 18.86 -17.77
C LYS A 287 -8.38 19.50 -17.36
N GLN A 288 -7.70 20.16 -18.30
CA GLN A 288 -6.45 20.88 -18.03
C GLN A 288 -6.68 22.05 -17.06
N LYS A 289 -7.75 22.84 -17.26
CA LYS A 289 -8.14 23.91 -16.33
C LYS A 289 -8.42 23.38 -14.92
N TYR A 290 -9.20 22.31 -14.79
CA TYR A 290 -9.47 21.72 -13.48
C TYR A 290 -8.21 21.14 -12.83
N ALA A 291 -7.34 20.49 -13.60
CA ALA A 291 -6.06 20.02 -13.13
C ALA A 291 -5.19 21.16 -12.57
N VAL A 292 -5.12 22.29 -13.27
CA VAL A 292 -4.40 23.48 -12.81
C VAL A 292 -5.03 24.03 -11.52
N ASN A 293 -6.36 24.08 -11.43
CA ASN A 293 -7.05 24.54 -10.22
C ASN A 293 -6.80 23.63 -9.01
N ILE A 294 -6.83 22.31 -9.22
CA ILE A 294 -6.61 21.32 -8.16
C ILE A 294 -5.16 21.36 -7.69
N VAL A 295 -4.19 21.40 -8.62
CA VAL A 295 -2.77 21.40 -8.27
C VAL A 295 -2.36 22.76 -7.70
N GLY A 296 -2.90 23.86 -8.21
CA GLY A 296 -2.40 25.21 -7.98
C GLY A 296 -1.09 25.46 -8.72
N ILE A 297 -0.72 26.73 -8.89
CA ILE A 297 0.53 27.11 -9.59
C ILE A 297 1.59 27.71 -8.65
N ASP A 298 1.17 28.29 -7.53
CA ASP A 298 2.04 29.11 -6.66
C ASP A 298 3.16 28.32 -5.98
N HIS A 299 2.96 27.01 -5.81
CA HIS A 299 3.89 26.11 -5.11
C HIS A 299 4.52 25.06 -6.02
N VAL A 300 4.29 25.15 -7.33
CA VAL A 300 4.89 24.24 -8.31
C VAL A 300 6.28 24.78 -8.68
N PRO A 301 7.35 23.98 -8.57
CA PRO A 301 8.68 24.41 -8.99
C PRO A 301 8.67 24.92 -10.45
N LYS A 302 9.42 25.99 -10.74
CA LYS A 302 9.47 26.62 -12.08
C LYS A 302 9.76 25.61 -13.20
N ARG A 303 10.66 24.65 -12.94
CA ARG A 303 10.98 23.57 -13.89
C ARG A 303 9.79 22.64 -14.15
N ALA A 304 9.04 22.28 -13.11
CA ALA A 304 7.85 21.46 -13.25
C ALA A 304 6.74 22.21 -14.00
N LEU A 305 6.57 23.53 -13.77
CA LEU A 305 5.67 24.37 -14.56
C LEU A 305 6.07 24.42 -16.04
N ALA A 306 7.37 24.60 -16.34
CA ALA A 306 7.88 24.59 -17.71
C ALA A 306 7.64 23.25 -18.42
N SER A 307 7.69 22.12 -17.70
CA SER A 307 7.36 20.82 -18.27
C SER A 307 5.89 20.66 -18.63
N ILE A 308 4.97 21.36 -17.93
CA ILE A 308 3.53 21.27 -18.24
C ILE A 308 3.22 21.81 -19.63
N SER A 309 3.91 22.87 -20.08
CA SER A 309 3.70 23.43 -21.44
C SER A 309 4.25 22.55 -22.57
N GLU A 310 5.06 21.54 -22.22
CA GLU A 310 5.69 20.58 -23.14
C GLU A 310 4.91 19.27 -23.29
N ILE A 311 3.89 19.05 -22.45
CA ILE A 311 3.02 17.88 -22.54
C ILE A 311 2.34 17.85 -23.92
N ASN A 312 2.36 16.68 -24.57
CA ASN A 312 1.88 16.44 -25.93
C ASN A 312 2.69 17.16 -27.04
N LYS A 313 3.83 17.79 -26.71
CA LYS A 313 4.79 18.34 -27.69
C LYS A 313 6.09 17.55 -27.68
N THR A 314 6.82 17.63 -26.57
CA THR A 314 8.11 16.97 -26.36
C THR A 314 8.08 16.04 -25.14
N LEU A 315 7.03 16.12 -24.32
CA LEU A 315 6.84 15.29 -23.14
C LEU A 315 5.54 14.48 -23.23
N VAL A 316 5.64 13.20 -22.85
CA VAL A 316 4.48 12.32 -22.70
C VAL A 316 4.07 12.29 -21.23
N GLY A 317 2.86 12.77 -20.94
CA GLY A 317 2.30 12.77 -19.58
C GLY A 317 3.00 13.73 -18.61
N ARG A 318 2.65 13.62 -17.33
CA ARG A 318 3.20 14.50 -16.29
C ARG A 318 4.57 14.01 -15.82
N PRO A 319 5.55 14.91 -15.64
CA PRO A 319 6.85 14.54 -15.13
C PRO A 319 6.76 14.14 -13.66
N GLN A 320 7.37 13.01 -13.31
CA GLN A 320 7.43 12.49 -11.95
C GLN A 320 8.86 12.04 -11.66
N LEU A 321 9.37 12.41 -10.48
CA LEU A 321 10.71 12.02 -10.03
C LEU A 321 10.62 10.84 -9.06
N GLY A 322 11.45 9.82 -9.24
CA GLY A 322 11.51 8.67 -8.34
C GLY A 322 11.86 9.05 -6.90
N SER A 323 12.62 10.14 -6.71
CA SER A 323 12.94 10.70 -5.38
C SER A 323 11.68 11.09 -4.61
N THR A 324 10.82 11.92 -5.19
CA THR A 324 9.60 12.36 -4.50
C THR A 324 8.55 11.28 -4.42
N VAL A 325 8.49 10.35 -5.39
CA VAL A 325 7.62 9.17 -5.30
C VAL A 325 8.02 8.28 -4.12
N THR A 326 9.32 8.08 -3.89
CA THR A 326 9.83 7.33 -2.74
C THR A 326 9.42 7.98 -1.42
N ILE A 327 9.56 9.29 -1.31
CA ILE A 327 9.15 10.05 -0.11
C ILE A 327 7.63 10.00 0.09
N THR A 328 6.85 10.02 -1.01
CA THR A 328 5.38 9.88 -0.96
C THR A 328 4.95 8.65 -0.19
N GLY A 329 5.67 7.52 -0.30
CA GLY A 329 5.38 6.31 0.47
C GLY A 329 5.45 6.52 1.99
N GLY A 330 6.51 7.20 2.46
CA GLY A 330 6.67 7.56 3.88
C GLY A 330 5.61 8.56 4.36
N VAL A 331 5.28 9.56 3.53
CA VAL A 331 4.19 10.52 3.81
C VAL A 331 2.86 9.78 3.94
N ALA A 332 2.55 8.83 3.06
CA ALA A 332 1.32 8.07 3.11
C ALA A 332 1.19 7.26 4.41
N ALA A 333 2.24 6.54 4.80
CA ALA A 333 2.26 5.79 6.07
C ALA A 333 2.09 6.71 7.29
N TYR A 334 2.73 7.89 7.27
CA TYR A 334 2.55 8.90 8.30
C TYR A 334 1.10 9.38 8.38
N LEU A 335 0.46 9.70 7.25
CA LEU A 335 -0.92 10.19 7.22
C LEU A 335 -1.92 9.13 7.67
N VAL A 336 -1.78 7.88 7.22
CA VAL A 336 -2.63 6.77 7.71
C VAL A 336 -2.50 6.61 9.21
N LYS A 337 -1.27 6.69 9.74
CA LYS A 337 -1.04 6.63 11.19
C LYS A 337 -1.80 7.72 11.93
N ARG A 338 -1.65 8.98 11.50
CA ARG A 338 -2.34 10.14 12.11
C ARG A 338 -3.86 9.97 12.08
N LEU A 339 -4.42 9.50 10.95
CA LEU A 339 -5.86 9.29 10.80
C LEU A 339 -6.39 8.15 11.68
N ALA A 340 -5.76 6.98 11.61
CA ALA A 340 -6.20 5.77 12.32
C ALA A 340 -6.04 5.87 13.84
N LEU A 341 -5.09 6.69 14.32
CA LEU A 341 -4.89 6.93 15.75
C LEU A 341 -5.71 8.12 16.29
N HIS A 342 -6.54 8.73 15.44
CA HIS A 342 -7.37 9.91 15.76
C HIS A 342 -6.58 11.14 16.22
N ASP A 343 -5.38 11.33 15.69
CA ASP A 343 -4.67 12.59 15.87
C ASP A 343 -5.42 13.71 15.12
N SER A 344 -5.27 14.96 15.59
CA SER A 344 -5.87 16.13 14.93
C SER A 344 -5.24 16.36 13.55
N LEU A 345 -5.85 15.80 12.50
CA LEU A 345 -5.47 16.00 11.11
C LEU A 345 -6.66 16.60 10.33
N PRO A 346 -6.75 17.94 10.21
CA PRO A 346 -7.86 18.58 9.54
C PRO A 346 -7.81 18.32 8.02
N SER A 347 -8.93 18.59 7.35
CA SER A 347 -8.91 18.73 5.88
C SER A 347 -8.03 19.91 5.49
N GLY A 348 -7.46 19.85 4.29
CA GLY A 348 -6.70 20.95 3.72
C GLY A 348 -5.56 20.48 2.85
N ARG A 349 -4.77 21.45 2.42
CA ARG A 349 -3.68 21.26 1.47
C ARG A 349 -2.38 21.77 2.05
N THR A 350 -1.33 20.96 1.92
CA THR A 350 0.03 21.36 2.28
C THR A 350 1.03 20.89 1.24
N HIS A 351 2.20 21.53 1.23
CA HIS A 351 3.27 21.23 0.29
C HIS A 351 4.50 20.79 1.07
N PHE A 352 4.97 19.58 0.79
CA PHE A 352 6.25 19.11 1.25
C PHE A 352 7.28 19.31 0.13
N SER A 353 8.17 20.28 0.28
CA SER A 353 9.20 20.59 -0.72
C SER A 353 10.58 20.18 -0.21
N LEU A 354 11.30 19.39 -1.00
CA LEU A 354 12.68 19.03 -0.69
C LEU A 354 13.61 20.24 -0.68
N ASP A 355 13.32 21.26 -1.50
CA ASP A 355 14.09 22.50 -1.54
C ASP A 355 14.06 23.25 -0.20
N ASN A 356 13.03 23.03 0.62
CA ASN A 356 12.93 23.67 1.93
C ASN A 356 13.79 22.99 3.00
N LEU A 357 14.27 21.75 2.79
CA LEU A 357 15.10 21.04 3.76
C LEU A 357 16.49 21.68 3.94
N LEU A 358 16.99 22.37 2.92
CA LEU A 358 18.33 22.97 2.90
C LEU A 358 18.30 24.48 3.16
N LYS A 359 17.12 25.09 3.30
CA LYS A 359 16.98 26.51 3.63
C LYS A 359 17.23 26.65 5.14
N LYS A 360 18.28 27.41 5.48
CA LYS A 360 18.65 27.72 6.86
C LYS A 360 17.85 28.90 7.40
#